data_AF-A0A503WZX6-F1
#
_entry.id   AF-A0A503WZX6-F1
#
_cell.length_a   1.000
_cell.length_b   1.000
_cell.length_c   1.000
_cell.angle_alpha   90.00
_cell.angle_beta   90.00
_cell.angle_gamma   90.00
#
_symmetry.space_group_name_H-M   'P 1'
#
loop_
_entity.id
_entity.type
_entity.pdbx_description
1 polymer ?
#
loop_
_entity_poly.entity_id
_entity_poly.type
_entity_poly.pdbx_seq_one_letter_code
_entity_poly.pdbx_strand_id
1 'polypeptide(L)'
;MPNNSVRAAAEGMPAINRRQALAMSAGGLATAITVLSVKPAAAAVVQPAKLTKLARLEAIFNEEWRKHQESLPAYDAAERAYYAKLGRLVRPTMAEDTPEEKAAFQKLTVGDLRDWANRPNPRRAEYNAALRAYNRAATRARSTTGLAKIDRDCTLQLDRTIEAANRVLHCPAHTIEDLVVKARVHRVWEFGNEGDLDFIIADIVRVAGKGGAA
;
A
#
# COMPACT_ATOMS: atom_id res chain seq x y z
N MET A 1 22.85 -31.40 14.61
CA MET A 1 21.44 -31.25 14.20
C MET A 1 21.32 -29.95 13.41
N PRO A 2 20.94 -29.96 12.12
CA PRO A 2 20.80 -28.72 11.36
C PRO A 2 19.51 -28.01 11.78
N ASN A 3 19.64 -26.75 12.21
CA ASN A 3 18.53 -25.87 12.58
C ASN A 3 17.78 -25.40 11.33
N ASN A 4 16.64 -26.03 11.06
CA ASN A 4 15.74 -25.69 9.95
C ASN A 4 14.85 -24.46 10.24
N SER A 5 14.97 -23.83 11.41
CA SER A 5 14.09 -22.75 11.87
C SER A 5 14.40 -21.37 11.30
N VAL A 6 15.57 -21.15 10.67
CA VAL A 6 15.97 -19.82 10.16
C VAL A 6 15.55 -19.59 8.70
N ARG A 7 15.10 -20.63 7.98
CA ARG A 7 14.65 -20.50 6.58
C ARG A 7 13.21 -19.97 6.45
N ALA A 8 12.41 -20.01 7.51
CA ALA A 8 11.02 -19.55 7.51
C ALA A 8 10.86 -18.01 7.59
N ALA A 9 11.89 -17.26 7.97
CA ALA A 9 11.80 -15.80 8.12
C ALA A 9 12.22 -14.99 6.87
N ALA A 10 12.67 -15.67 5.80
CA ALA A 10 13.11 -15.03 4.55
C ALA A 10 12.12 -15.25 3.38
N GLU A 11 11.05 -16.00 3.60
CA GLU A 11 9.88 -16.02 2.73
C GLU A 11 9.07 -14.76 3.07
N GLY A 12 9.38 -13.65 2.38
CA GLY A 12 8.61 -12.43 2.46
C GLY A 12 7.13 -12.77 2.38
N MET A 13 6.37 -12.31 3.38
CA MET A 13 4.96 -12.63 3.53
C MET A 13 4.26 -12.54 2.17
N PRO A 14 3.50 -13.58 1.77
CA PRO A 14 2.67 -13.47 0.59
C PRO A 14 1.76 -12.25 0.76
N ALA A 15 1.37 -11.65 -0.36
CA ALA A 15 0.40 -10.57 -0.43
C ALA A 15 -0.96 -10.94 0.20
N ILE A 16 -1.00 -11.07 1.52
CA ILE A 16 -2.15 -11.34 2.36
C ILE A 16 -2.77 -9.97 2.61
N ASN A 17 -3.52 -9.48 1.63
CA ASN A 17 -4.74 -8.66 1.80
C ASN A 17 -5.26 -8.02 0.49
N ARG A 18 -4.59 -8.16 -0.67
CA ARG A 18 -5.14 -7.62 -1.93
C ARG A 18 -6.14 -8.54 -2.64
N ARG A 19 -6.02 -9.87 -2.50
CA ARG A 19 -6.96 -10.82 -3.12
C ARG A 19 -8.36 -10.81 -2.48
N GLN A 20 -8.50 -10.41 -1.22
CA GLN A 20 -9.82 -10.24 -0.60
C GLN A 20 -10.52 -8.96 -1.09
N ALA A 21 -9.79 -7.85 -1.30
CA ALA A 21 -10.34 -6.64 -1.91
C ALA A 21 -10.83 -6.87 -3.37
N LEU A 22 -10.13 -7.72 -4.13
CA LEU A 22 -10.52 -8.09 -5.50
C LEU A 22 -11.66 -9.12 -5.56
N ALA A 23 -11.83 -9.97 -4.54
CA ALA A 23 -12.94 -10.91 -4.47
C ALA A 23 -14.28 -10.27 -4.06
N MET A 24 -14.25 -9.12 -3.35
CA MET A 24 -15.48 -8.43 -2.93
C MET A 24 -16.03 -7.43 -3.95
N SER A 25 -15.29 -7.13 -5.03
CA SER A 25 -15.71 -6.22 -6.10
C SER A 25 -16.34 -6.93 -7.32
N ALA A 26 -16.27 -8.27 -7.38
CA ALA A 26 -16.89 -9.07 -8.45
C ALA A 26 -18.31 -9.58 -8.13
N GLY A 27 -18.84 -9.30 -6.93
CA GLY A 27 -20.15 -9.79 -6.47
C GLY A 27 -21.22 -8.71 -6.44
N GLY A 28 -22.03 -8.62 -7.49
CA GLY A 28 -23.45 -8.27 -7.36
C GLY A 28 -23.89 -6.84 -7.69
N LEU A 29 -23.89 -6.47 -8.97
CA LEU A 29 -24.89 -5.55 -9.53
C LEU A 29 -25.94 -6.39 -10.26
N ALA A 30 -26.76 -7.12 -9.51
CA ALA A 30 -28.02 -7.67 -10.01
C ALA A 30 -29.11 -6.62 -9.76
N THR A 31 -29.50 -5.93 -10.82
CA THR A 31 -30.67 -5.05 -10.86
C THR A 31 -31.94 -5.85 -10.58
N ALA A 32 -32.40 -5.87 -9.33
CA ALA A 32 -33.75 -6.30 -9.01
C ALA A 32 -34.70 -5.13 -9.32
N ILE A 33 -35.18 -5.07 -10.56
CA ILE A 33 -36.33 -4.24 -10.93
C ILE A 33 -37.58 -4.99 -10.44
N THR A 34 -38.01 -4.71 -9.22
CA THR A 34 -39.38 -5.02 -8.79
C THR A 34 -40.31 -4.03 -9.48
N VAL A 35 -40.96 -4.49 -10.55
CA VAL A 35 -42.06 -3.78 -11.22
C VAL A 35 -43.26 -3.79 -10.27
N LEU A 36 -43.42 -2.73 -9.48
CA LEU A 36 -44.73 -2.36 -8.94
C LEU A 36 -45.41 -1.49 -9.99
N SER A 37 -46.46 -2.01 -10.60
CA SER A 37 -47.33 -1.27 -11.51
C SER A 37 -47.95 -0.07 -10.79
N VAL A 38 -47.37 1.10 -10.98
CA VAL A 38 -47.98 2.39 -10.65
C VAL A 38 -48.20 3.14 -11.96
N LYS A 39 -49.44 3.62 -12.12
CA LYS A 39 -49.97 4.50 -13.16
C LYS A 39 -48.90 5.45 -13.74
N PRO A 40 -48.86 5.70 -15.07
CA PRO A 40 -47.90 6.62 -15.67
C PRO A 40 -48.25 8.05 -15.25
N ALA A 41 -47.64 8.53 -14.18
CA ALA A 41 -47.53 9.95 -13.92
C ALA A 41 -46.53 10.51 -14.93
N ALA A 42 -46.93 11.60 -15.59
CA ALA A 42 -46.16 12.31 -16.60
C ALA A 42 -44.67 12.37 -16.22
N ALA A 43 -43.81 12.05 -17.18
CA ALA A 43 -42.37 12.15 -17.06
C ALA A 43 -41.99 13.58 -16.66
N ALA A 44 -41.90 13.82 -15.36
CA ALA A 44 -41.17 14.95 -14.83
C ALA A 44 -39.74 14.75 -15.32
N VAL A 45 -39.28 15.66 -16.17
CA VAL A 45 -37.86 15.83 -16.46
C VAL A 45 -37.20 16.00 -15.09
N VAL A 46 -36.58 14.93 -14.58
CA VAL A 46 -35.76 14.97 -13.39
C VAL A 46 -34.61 15.89 -13.76
N GLN A 47 -34.73 17.17 -13.43
CA GLN A 47 -33.61 18.08 -13.48
C GLN A 47 -32.50 17.41 -12.68
N PRO A 48 -31.26 17.32 -13.20
CA PRO A 48 -30.18 16.72 -12.46
C PRO A 48 -30.07 17.48 -11.14
N ALA A 49 -30.42 16.81 -10.04
CA ALA A 49 -30.27 17.36 -8.71
C ALA A 49 -28.84 17.92 -8.63
N LYS A 50 -28.70 19.19 -8.24
CA LYS A 50 -27.38 19.84 -8.14
C LYS A 50 -26.47 18.92 -7.34
N LEU A 51 -25.49 18.31 -8.01
CA LEU A 51 -24.56 17.37 -7.38
C LEU A 51 -23.95 18.04 -6.15
N THR A 52 -24.10 17.40 -4.99
CA THR A 52 -23.51 17.89 -3.74
C THR A 52 -22.00 17.94 -3.90
N LYS A 53 -21.34 18.77 -3.08
CA LYS A 53 -19.87 18.87 -3.09
C LYS A 53 -19.24 17.48 -2.88
N LEU A 54 -19.78 16.68 -1.96
CA LEU A 54 -19.31 15.33 -1.69
C LEU A 54 -19.50 14.39 -2.87
N ALA A 55 -20.63 14.45 -3.60
CA ALA A 55 -20.82 13.65 -4.80
C ALA A 55 -19.78 13.95 -5.90
N ARG A 56 -19.35 15.22 -6.03
CA ARG A 56 -18.27 15.59 -6.97
C ARG A 56 -16.91 15.06 -6.51
N LEU A 57 -16.63 15.11 -5.21
CA LEU A 57 -15.39 14.57 -4.64
C LEU A 57 -15.34 13.04 -4.77
N GLU A 58 -16.48 12.35 -4.61
CA GLU A 58 -16.60 10.91 -4.85
C GLU A 58 -16.25 10.55 -6.29
N ALA A 59 -16.73 11.31 -7.27
CA ALA A 59 -16.40 11.08 -8.67
C ALA A 59 -14.88 11.21 -8.93
N ILE A 60 -14.24 12.21 -8.33
CA ILE A 60 -12.77 12.40 -8.41
C ILE A 60 -12.04 11.22 -7.75
N PHE A 61 -12.47 10.80 -6.56
CA PHE A 61 -11.90 9.63 -5.89
C PHE A 61 -12.01 8.37 -6.76
N ASN A 62 -13.19 8.09 -7.31
CA ASN A 62 -13.41 6.91 -8.15
C ASN A 62 -12.55 6.95 -9.43
N GLU A 63 -12.34 8.13 -10.02
CA GLU A 63 -11.46 8.29 -11.16
C GLU A 63 -9.99 7.98 -10.82
N GLU A 64 -9.47 8.57 -9.73
CA GLU A 64 -8.09 8.33 -9.29
C GLU A 64 -7.87 6.89 -8.81
N TRP A 65 -8.87 6.30 -8.14
CA TRP A 65 -8.85 4.91 -7.72
C TRP A 65 -8.81 3.96 -8.91
N ARG A 66 -9.63 4.21 -9.94
CA ARG A 66 -9.59 3.43 -11.18
C ARG A 66 -8.21 3.50 -11.85
N LYS A 67 -7.62 4.70 -11.97
CA LYS A 67 -6.25 4.87 -12.50
C LYS A 67 -5.22 4.10 -11.68
N HIS A 68 -5.36 4.08 -10.35
CA HIS A 68 -4.49 3.29 -9.49
C HIS A 68 -4.65 1.78 -9.79
N GLN A 69 -5.88 1.28 -9.83
CA GLN A 69 -6.17 -0.11 -10.18
C GLN A 69 -5.64 -0.51 -11.56
N GLU A 70 -5.74 0.38 -12.55
CA GLU A 70 -5.20 0.17 -13.90
C GLU A 70 -3.67 0.07 -13.93
N SER A 71 -2.97 0.68 -12.96
CA SER A 71 -1.50 0.63 -12.87
C SER A 71 -0.96 -0.61 -12.17
N LEU A 72 -1.76 -1.28 -11.34
CA LEU A 72 -1.36 -2.46 -10.55
C LEU A 72 -0.88 -3.65 -11.41
N PRO A 73 -1.53 -4.04 -12.53
CA PRO A 73 -1.07 -5.17 -13.33
C PRO A 73 0.34 -4.98 -13.88
N ALA A 74 0.68 -3.75 -14.31
CA ALA A 74 2.02 -3.42 -14.79
C ALA A 74 3.04 -3.45 -13.65
N TYR A 75 2.66 -2.97 -12.47
CA TYR A 75 3.47 -3.07 -11.25
C TYR A 75 3.78 -4.53 -10.90
N ASP A 76 2.74 -5.37 -10.78
CA ASP A 76 2.87 -6.78 -10.41
C ASP A 76 3.70 -7.58 -11.43
N ALA A 77 3.60 -7.23 -12.72
CA ALA A 77 4.43 -7.83 -13.76
C ALA A 77 5.91 -7.44 -13.61
N ALA A 78 6.19 -6.16 -13.40
CA ALA A 78 7.55 -5.65 -13.22
C ALA A 78 8.19 -6.18 -11.93
N GLU A 79 7.41 -6.27 -10.84
CA GLU A 79 7.84 -6.81 -9.56
C GLU A 79 8.23 -8.29 -9.68
N ARG A 80 7.37 -9.11 -10.30
CA ARG A 80 7.69 -10.52 -10.58
C ARG A 80 8.95 -10.67 -11.42
N ALA A 81 9.10 -9.85 -12.47
CA ALA A 81 10.30 -9.87 -13.31
C ALA A 81 11.56 -9.48 -12.53
N TYR A 82 11.46 -8.51 -11.61
CA TYR A 82 12.54 -8.10 -10.72
C TYR A 82 12.94 -9.22 -9.78
N TYR A 83 11.99 -9.85 -9.07
CA TYR A 83 12.30 -10.95 -8.16
C TYR A 83 12.81 -12.19 -8.89
N ALA A 84 12.35 -12.47 -10.11
CA ALA A 84 12.90 -13.54 -10.94
C ALA A 84 14.40 -13.31 -11.28
N LYS A 85 14.81 -12.05 -11.46
CA LYS A 85 16.24 -11.70 -11.63
C LYS A 85 16.99 -11.70 -10.30
N LEU A 86 16.39 -11.17 -9.24
CA LEU A 86 16.99 -11.11 -7.91
C LEU A 86 17.25 -12.50 -7.34
N GLY A 87 16.36 -13.46 -7.56
CA GLY A 87 16.52 -14.86 -7.15
C GLY A 87 17.69 -15.59 -7.83
N ARG A 88 18.24 -15.04 -8.91
CA ARG A 88 19.47 -15.55 -9.55
C ARG A 88 20.75 -14.95 -8.93
N LEU A 89 20.62 -13.91 -8.11
CA LEU A 89 21.73 -13.27 -7.42
C LEU A 89 21.94 -13.94 -6.06
N VAL A 90 23.17 -14.36 -5.79
CA VAL A 90 23.55 -14.87 -4.47
C VAL A 90 23.88 -13.68 -3.58
N ARG A 91 23.10 -13.47 -2.52
CA ARG A 91 23.42 -12.46 -1.51
C ARG A 91 24.70 -12.86 -0.79
N PRO A 92 25.74 -12.01 -0.79
CA PRO A 92 26.95 -12.29 -0.03
C PRO A 92 26.63 -12.41 1.45
N THR A 93 27.19 -13.42 2.10
CA THR A 93 27.12 -13.62 3.54
C THR A 93 28.51 -13.40 4.12
N MET A 94 28.60 -12.68 5.23
CA MET A 94 29.86 -12.56 5.95
C MET A 94 30.18 -13.92 6.56
N ALA A 95 31.39 -14.42 6.33
CA ALA A 95 31.83 -15.64 6.98
C ALA A 95 31.89 -15.42 8.49
N GLU A 96 31.57 -16.46 9.26
CA GLU A 96 31.69 -16.39 10.71
C GLU A 96 33.14 -16.17 11.14
N ASP A 97 33.31 -15.42 12.22
CA ASP A 97 34.60 -15.25 12.87
C ASP A 97 35.09 -16.62 13.35
N THR A 98 36.38 -16.90 13.12
CA THR A 98 36.99 -18.14 13.58
C THR A 98 37.05 -18.18 15.12
N PRO A 99 37.17 -19.37 15.74
CA PRO A 99 37.35 -19.47 17.19
C PRO A 99 38.52 -18.62 17.71
N GLU A 100 39.60 -18.50 16.93
CA GLU A 100 40.78 -17.70 17.25
C GLU A 100 40.49 -16.20 17.18
N GLU A 101 39.76 -15.74 16.16
CA GLU A 101 39.32 -14.34 16.03
C GLU A 101 38.41 -13.94 17.20
N LYS A 102 37.48 -14.83 17.58
CA LYS A 102 36.61 -14.64 18.75
C LYS A 102 37.41 -14.59 20.05
N ALA A 103 38.37 -15.49 20.24
CA ALA A 103 39.23 -15.52 21.42
C ALA A 103 40.16 -14.29 21.50
N ALA A 104 40.65 -13.79 20.37
CA ALA A 104 41.42 -12.56 20.30
C ALA A 104 40.55 -11.34 20.67
N PHE A 105 39.33 -11.27 20.15
CA PHE A 105 38.38 -10.21 20.47
C PHE A 105 38.02 -10.17 21.97
N GLN A 106 37.81 -11.33 22.59
CA GLN A 106 37.51 -11.45 24.03
C GLN A 106 38.64 -10.96 24.94
N LYS A 107 39.89 -10.89 24.44
CA LYS A 107 41.05 -10.44 25.20
C LYS A 107 41.31 -8.92 25.07
N LEU A 108 40.56 -8.21 24.23
CA LEU A 108 40.74 -6.78 24.03
C LEU A 108 40.23 -5.98 25.22
N THR A 109 40.95 -4.93 25.61
CA THR A 109 40.45 -3.94 26.55
C THR A 109 39.57 -2.91 25.83
N VAL A 110 38.80 -2.11 26.58
CA VAL A 110 37.99 -1.02 26.00
C VAL A 110 38.86 -0.01 25.23
N GLY A 111 40.10 0.22 25.68
CA GLY A 111 41.06 1.08 24.98
C GLY A 111 41.47 0.54 23.61
N ASP A 112 41.54 -0.79 23.46
CA ASP A 112 41.98 -1.47 22.24
C ASP A 112 40.88 -1.56 21.16
N LEU A 113 39.60 -1.42 21.55
CA LEU A 113 38.46 -1.60 20.64
C LEU A 113 38.48 -0.63 19.46
N ARG A 114 38.92 0.62 19.69
CA ARG A 114 39.00 1.63 18.63
C ARG A 114 40.03 1.24 17.56
N ASP A 115 41.19 0.79 17.99
CA ASP A 115 42.25 0.37 17.07
C ASP A 115 41.88 -0.94 16.38
N TRP A 116 41.27 -1.87 17.11
CA TRP A 116 40.74 -3.10 16.54
C TRP A 116 39.72 -2.87 15.43
N ALA A 117 38.78 -1.93 15.63
CA ALA A 117 37.77 -1.59 14.62
C ALA A 117 38.37 -0.99 13.34
N ASN A 118 39.51 -0.31 13.45
CA ASN A 118 40.21 0.33 12.34
C ASN A 118 41.25 -0.57 11.65
N ARG A 119 41.52 -1.77 12.19
CA ARG A 119 42.45 -2.70 11.57
C ARG A 119 41.95 -3.11 10.18
N PRO A 120 42.84 -3.16 9.16
CA PRO A 120 42.50 -3.74 7.87
C PRO A 120 42.06 -5.19 8.05
N ASN A 121 40.79 -5.47 7.76
CA ASN A 121 40.24 -6.82 7.76
C ASN A 121 39.96 -7.24 6.31
N PRO A 122 40.79 -8.12 5.71
CA PRO A 122 40.63 -8.55 4.32
C PRO A 122 39.28 -9.25 4.08
N ARG A 123 38.79 -10.07 5.03
CA ARG A 123 37.48 -10.74 4.92
C ARG A 123 36.34 -9.71 4.86
N ARG A 124 36.41 -8.67 5.69
CA ARG A 124 35.43 -7.56 5.68
C ARG A 124 35.52 -6.76 4.38
N ALA A 125 36.74 -6.53 3.87
CA ALA A 125 36.94 -5.83 2.60
C ALA A 125 36.38 -6.61 1.41
N GLU A 126 36.64 -7.92 1.34
CA GLU A 126 36.10 -8.85 0.34
C GLU A 126 34.57 -8.92 0.41
N TYR A 127 34.01 -9.10 1.61
CA TYR A 127 32.56 -9.08 1.82
C TYR A 127 31.94 -7.76 1.34
N ASN A 128 32.52 -6.62 1.71
CA ASN A 128 32.03 -5.31 1.27
C ASN A 128 32.13 -5.13 -0.25
N ALA A 129 33.19 -5.65 -0.88
CA ALA A 129 33.35 -5.65 -2.33
C ALA A 129 32.26 -6.51 -3.00
N ALA A 130 32.01 -7.71 -2.50
CA ALA A 130 30.96 -8.60 -2.97
C ALA A 130 29.57 -7.97 -2.77
N LEU A 131 29.30 -7.36 -1.62
CA LEU A 131 28.04 -6.69 -1.33
C LEU A 131 27.79 -5.51 -2.27
N ARG A 132 28.83 -4.72 -2.58
CA ARG A 132 28.74 -3.66 -3.60
C ARG A 132 28.46 -4.23 -4.98
N ALA A 133 29.08 -5.35 -5.37
CA ALA A 133 28.79 -6.00 -6.64
C ALA A 133 27.35 -6.51 -6.72
N TYR A 134 26.86 -7.16 -5.65
CA TYR A 134 25.48 -7.59 -5.51
C TYR A 134 24.50 -6.41 -5.61
N ASN A 135 24.73 -5.32 -4.87
CA ASN A 135 23.87 -4.14 -4.90
C ASN A 135 23.84 -3.50 -6.29
N ARG A 136 24.98 -3.41 -6.99
CA ARG A 136 25.02 -2.94 -8.39
C ARG A 136 24.20 -3.84 -9.31
N ALA A 137 24.28 -5.17 -9.14
CA ALA A 137 23.49 -6.11 -9.92
C ALA A 137 21.99 -5.99 -9.62
N ALA A 138 21.60 -5.83 -8.36
CA ALA A 138 20.21 -5.60 -7.95
C ALA A 138 19.65 -4.29 -8.52
N THR A 139 20.43 -3.20 -8.47
CA THR A 139 20.04 -1.92 -9.09
C THR A 139 19.85 -2.06 -10.60
N ARG A 140 20.75 -2.79 -11.29
CA ARG A 140 20.60 -3.10 -12.72
C ARG A 140 19.38 -3.96 -13.00
N ALA A 141 19.06 -4.91 -12.13
CA ALA A 141 17.83 -5.71 -12.25
C ALA A 141 16.59 -4.82 -12.13
N ARG A 142 16.58 -3.88 -11.18
CA ARG A 142 15.47 -2.93 -10.98
C ARG A 142 15.30 -1.97 -12.16
N SER A 143 16.38 -1.51 -12.78
CA SER A 143 16.30 -0.64 -13.96
C SER A 143 15.90 -1.41 -15.23
N THR A 144 16.49 -2.58 -15.48
CA THR A 144 16.21 -3.39 -16.68
C THR A 144 14.80 -3.96 -16.74
N THR A 145 14.15 -4.14 -15.60
CA THR A 145 12.73 -4.59 -15.52
C THR A 145 11.74 -3.44 -15.62
N GLY A 146 12.22 -2.18 -15.62
CA GLY A 146 11.36 -1.01 -15.56
C GLY A 146 10.71 -0.80 -14.19
N LEU A 147 10.93 -1.68 -13.21
CA LEU A 147 10.29 -1.62 -11.89
C LEU A 147 10.53 -0.27 -11.22
N ALA A 148 11.73 0.30 -11.30
CA ALA A 148 12.00 1.60 -10.67
C ALA A 148 11.09 2.73 -11.17
N LYS A 149 10.73 2.74 -12.46
CA LYS A 149 9.85 3.74 -13.03
C LYS A 149 8.39 3.44 -12.69
N ILE A 150 7.97 2.20 -12.90
CA ILE A 150 6.58 1.77 -12.66
C ILE A 150 6.21 1.92 -11.17
N ASP A 151 7.12 1.58 -10.26
CA ASP A 151 6.94 1.76 -8.81
C ASP A 151 6.75 3.23 -8.44
N ARG A 152 7.53 4.14 -9.05
CA ARG A 152 7.36 5.58 -8.87
C ARG A 152 6.00 6.05 -9.39
N ASP A 153 5.64 5.66 -10.61
CA ASP A 153 4.39 6.08 -11.24
C ASP A 153 3.17 5.54 -10.46
N CYS A 154 3.22 4.29 -10.02
CA CYS A 154 2.19 3.66 -9.18
C CYS A 154 2.08 4.33 -7.81
N THR A 155 3.21 4.70 -7.19
CA THR A 155 3.23 5.43 -5.91
C THR A 155 2.62 6.82 -6.05
N LEU A 156 3.00 7.58 -7.08
CA LEU A 156 2.41 8.90 -7.35
C LEU A 156 0.90 8.82 -7.60
N GLN A 157 0.43 7.76 -8.26
CA GLN A 157 -1.00 7.55 -8.48
C GLN A 157 -1.72 7.12 -7.19
N LEU A 158 -1.06 6.33 -6.35
CA LEU A 158 -1.58 6.01 -5.01
C LEU A 158 -1.74 7.31 -4.20
N ASP A 159 -0.72 8.17 -4.14
CA ASP A 159 -0.75 9.45 -3.41
C ASP A 159 -1.93 10.34 -3.85
N ARG A 160 -2.21 10.41 -5.15
CA ARG A 160 -3.38 11.15 -5.69
C ARG A 160 -4.70 10.55 -5.22
N THR A 161 -4.75 9.22 -5.14
CA THR A 161 -5.94 8.52 -4.63
C THR A 161 -6.12 8.77 -3.13
N ILE A 162 -5.03 8.71 -2.34
CA ILE A 162 -5.03 9.05 -0.91
C ILE A 162 -5.60 10.46 -0.73
N GLU A 163 -5.08 11.43 -1.46
CA GLU A 163 -5.52 12.81 -1.39
C GLU A 163 -7.00 12.97 -1.79
N ALA A 164 -7.47 12.26 -2.82
CA ALA A 164 -8.87 12.28 -3.22
C ALA A 164 -9.80 11.67 -2.16
N ALA A 165 -9.40 10.55 -1.54
CA ALA A 165 -10.13 9.92 -0.45
C ALA A 165 -10.21 10.85 0.77
N ASN A 166 -9.07 11.44 1.16
CA ASN A 166 -9.00 12.39 2.27
C ASN A 166 -9.93 13.58 2.07
N ARG A 167 -10.01 14.13 0.84
CA ARG A 167 -10.95 15.23 0.54
C ARG A 167 -12.41 14.84 0.76
N VAL A 168 -12.79 13.61 0.43
CA VAL A 168 -14.15 13.11 0.72
C VAL A 168 -14.35 12.99 2.24
N LEU A 169 -13.44 12.29 2.92
CA LEU A 169 -13.57 11.99 4.35
C LEU A 169 -13.53 13.24 5.23
N HIS A 170 -12.77 14.26 4.86
CA HIS A 170 -12.63 15.50 5.63
C HIS A 170 -13.65 16.58 5.23
N CYS A 171 -14.34 16.46 4.09
CA CYS A 171 -15.38 17.41 3.71
C CYS A 171 -16.62 17.19 4.59
N PRO A 172 -17.11 18.18 5.35
CA PRO A 172 -18.28 17.99 6.20
C PRO A 172 -19.50 17.54 5.42
N ALA A 173 -20.19 16.49 5.90
CA ALA A 173 -21.49 16.10 5.42
C ALA A 173 -22.60 16.97 6.04
N HIS A 174 -23.62 17.26 5.24
CA HIS A 174 -24.79 18.03 5.66
C HIS A 174 -26.10 17.28 5.53
N THR A 175 -26.11 16.17 4.80
CA THR A 175 -27.28 15.31 4.60
C THR A 175 -26.94 13.84 4.82
N ILE A 176 -27.96 12.98 4.83
CA ILE A 176 -27.76 11.53 4.90
C ILE A 176 -27.08 11.03 3.62
N GLU A 177 -27.43 11.57 2.45
CA GLU A 177 -26.82 11.20 1.17
C GLU A 177 -25.32 11.48 1.17
N ASP A 178 -24.90 12.60 1.75
CA ASP A 178 -23.49 12.95 1.95
C ASP A 178 -22.76 11.93 2.86
N LEU A 179 -23.42 11.43 3.91
CA LEU A 179 -22.86 10.37 4.76
C LEU A 179 -22.70 9.04 4.00
N VAL A 180 -23.65 8.71 3.13
CA VAL A 180 -23.56 7.50 2.29
C VAL A 180 -22.37 7.59 1.34
N VAL A 181 -22.09 8.78 0.77
CA VAL A 181 -20.88 9.01 -0.05
C VAL A 181 -19.62 8.66 0.74
N LYS A 182 -19.47 9.18 1.96
CA LYS A 182 -18.32 8.89 2.81
C LYS A 182 -18.18 7.40 3.12
N ALA A 183 -19.29 6.74 3.45
CA ALA A 183 -19.30 5.30 3.73
C ALA A 183 -18.85 4.47 2.51
N ARG A 184 -19.28 4.84 1.29
CA ARG A 184 -18.84 4.17 0.05
C ARG A 184 -17.34 4.34 -0.18
N VAL A 185 -16.83 5.56 -0.04
CA VAL A 185 -15.39 5.83 -0.20
C VAL A 185 -14.57 5.09 0.86
N HIS A 186 -14.96 5.16 2.13
CA HIS A 186 -14.27 4.46 3.22
C HIS A 186 -14.22 2.94 2.99
N ARG A 187 -15.33 2.34 2.54
CA ARG A 187 -15.41 0.90 2.23
C ARG A 187 -14.48 0.48 1.09
N VAL A 188 -14.26 1.33 0.10
CA VAL A 188 -13.36 1.02 -1.02
C VAL A 188 -11.91 1.31 -0.66
N TRP A 189 -11.69 2.36 0.13
CA TRP A 189 -10.37 2.89 0.38
C TRP A 189 -9.56 1.98 1.33
N GLU A 190 -10.14 1.48 2.43
CA GLU A 190 -9.57 0.53 3.43
C GLU A 190 -8.13 0.79 3.93
N PHE A 191 -7.39 1.76 3.38
CA PHE A 191 -6.07 2.26 3.78
C PHE A 191 -6.19 3.39 4.81
N GLY A 192 -7.31 3.43 5.54
CA GLY A 192 -7.63 4.54 6.42
C GLY A 192 -6.65 4.66 7.57
N ASN A 193 -6.25 5.90 7.87
CA ASN A 193 -5.60 6.21 9.14
C ASN A 193 -6.58 5.89 10.28
N GLU A 194 -6.07 5.55 11.46
CA GLU A 194 -6.89 5.20 12.65
C GLU A 194 -7.97 6.26 13.03
N GLY A 195 -7.92 7.48 12.48
CA GLY A 195 -8.89 8.56 12.73
C GLY A 195 -9.92 8.83 11.62
N ASP A 196 -9.94 8.10 10.50
CA ASP A 196 -10.87 8.41 9.39
C ASP A 196 -12.35 8.24 9.79
N LEU A 197 -12.63 7.29 10.69
CA LEU A 197 -13.96 7.06 11.25
C LEU A 197 -14.42 8.23 12.14
N ASP A 198 -13.50 8.96 12.78
CA ASP A 198 -13.86 10.07 13.66
C ASP A 198 -14.56 11.20 12.87
N PHE A 199 -14.13 11.46 11.64
CA PHE A 199 -14.79 12.43 10.77
C PHE A 199 -16.20 11.99 10.36
N ILE A 200 -16.38 10.70 10.09
CA ILE A 200 -17.70 10.15 9.76
C ILE A 200 -18.63 10.21 10.98
N ILE A 201 -18.13 9.85 12.16
CA ILE A 201 -18.89 9.90 13.42
C ILE A 201 -19.29 11.36 13.75
N ALA A 202 -18.36 12.31 13.66
CA ALA A 202 -18.66 13.72 13.89
C ALA A 202 -19.75 14.25 12.94
N ASP A 203 -19.74 13.79 11.70
CA ASP A 203 -20.73 14.15 10.71
C ASP A 203 -22.10 13.49 10.97
N ILE A 204 -22.14 12.23 11.43
CA ILE A 204 -23.37 11.55 11.86
C ILE A 204 -24.03 12.36 12.98
N VAL A 205 -23.27 12.73 14.01
CA VAL A 205 -23.77 13.55 15.13
C VAL A 205 -24.33 14.88 14.61
N ARG A 206 -23.64 15.53 13.67
CA ARG A 206 -24.09 16.81 13.09
C ARG A 206 -25.39 16.67 12.31
N VAL A 207 -25.53 15.64 11.48
CA VAL A 207 -26.72 15.41 10.66
C VAL A 207 -27.91 15.00 11.54
N ALA A 208 -27.70 14.09 12.50
CA ALA A 208 -28.73 13.68 13.45
C ALA A 208 -29.22 14.84 14.34
N GLY A 209 -28.30 15.69 14.82
CA GLY A 209 -28.62 16.84 15.66
C GLY A 209 -29.45 17.93 14.97
N LYS A 210 -29.37 18.05 13.64
CA LYS A 210 -30.23 18.97 12.86
C LYS A 210 -31.65 18.43 12.66
N GLY A 211 -31.87 17.12 12.76
CA GLY A 211 -33.18 16.49 12.59
C GLY A 211 -34.07 16.53 13.84
N GLY A 212 -33.52 16.89 15.01
CA GLY A 212 -34.24 16.95 16.30
C GLY A 212 -34.73 18.33 16.72
N ALA A 213 -34.53 19.36 15.89
CA ALA A 213 -34.92 20.75 16.18
C ALA A 213 -36.09 21.25 15.30
N ALA A 214 -36.94 20.32 14.83
CA ALA A 214 -38.16 20.61 14.07
C ALA A 214 -39.40 20.19 14.87
#